data_AF-F0Y4N4-F1
#
_entry.id   AF-F0Y4N4-F1
#
_cell.length_a   1.000
_cell.length_b   1.000
_cell.length_c   1.000
_cell.angle_alpha   90.00
_cell.angle_beta   90.00
_cell.angle_gamma   90.00
#
_symmetry.space_group_name_H-M   'P 1'
#
loop_
_entity.id
_entity.type
_entity.pdbx_description
1 polymer ?
#
loop_
_entity_poly.entity_id
_entity_poly.type
_entity_poly.pdbx_seq_one_letter_code
_entity_poly.pdbx_strand_id
1 'polypeptide(L)'
;MSDAQRPSDETTHTPLATHKIELGDVRLTPPSSPRGRPMSPLTPNTPGVSSFNREVDAFLDKHEERLKRHRGARFYCVWATVLWAATMAALGAFFVHSDRTTHSCATTAAPRRAALPRRDATLTKFAWGSCADQMGPQPYWDAVHRYGPDLLILAGDNVYGDCETPGCPELAFAYRNLTTKPSFVGAAAAIPMVFAWDDHDFGLNDGGAANPYLAHAKELFLSFVEAGPRDERRSRPGTYTSYAFGAGDRRVQIVILDTRSFRSDFSLDSNATNATGPYAPRPDGFMLGDLQWQWLEDRLREPAALRLLVSSIQIVADGHAFECWRMIPRERERLYAVLAARRGGAVIGLSGDRHKGGAYRTLDGFREFTASSFTHTTPCDRDPRAVECEDEDEPGPHRLGPMVHVNHFGTVDVDWDRRVASVALRRAETEQGNGHLSVFDDVARNSTWCAGCALQRYDVPFD
;
A
#
# COMPACT_ATOMS: atom_id res chain seq x y z
N MET A 1 38.58 47.18 30.36
CA MET A 1 37.94 47.02 31.69
C MET A 1 37.22 45.68 31.65
N SER A 2 38.00 44.61 31.85
CA SER A 2 37.93 43.66 32.99
C SER A 2 36.78 42.65 32.81
N ASP A 3 36.99 41.56 32.06
CA ASP A 3 37.62 40.28 32.47
C ASP A 3 37.12 39.72 33.80
N ALA A 4 36.42 38.58 33.73
CA ALA A 4 36.14 37.68 34.84
C ALA A 4 36.51 36.25 34.42
N GLN A 5 37.50 35.70 35.14
CA GLN A 5 38.19 34.43 34.91
C GLN A 5 37.35 33.18 35.22
N ARG A 6 37.61 32.13 34.44
CA ARG A 6 37.39 30.70 34.78
C ARG A 6 38.31 30.26 35.93
N PRO A 7 37.94 29.20 36.66
CA PRO A 7 38.87 28.19 37.13
C PRO A 7 38.83 26.93 36.26
N SER A 8 40.03 26.42 35.99
CA SER A 8 40.38 25.14 35.40
C SER A 8 40.40 24.04 36.47
N ASP A 9 39.79 22.89 36.20
CA ASP A 9 40.04 21.66 36.94
C ASP A 9 40.69 20.63 36.00
N GLU A 10 41.96 20.36 36.30
CA GLU A 10 42.71 19.18 35.87
C GLU A 10 42.19 17.96 36.64
N THR A 11 41.84 16.89 35.93
CA THR A 11 41.88 15.55 36.51
C THR A 11 42.65 14.59 35.62
N THR A 12 43.63 13.99 36.28
CA THR A 12 44.69 13.09 35.84
C THR A 12 44.18 11.81 35.19
N HIS A 13 44.79 11.45 34.05
CA HIS A 13 44.71 10.13 33.44
C HIS A 13 45.50 9.09 34.24
N THR A 14 44.92 7.91 34.45
CA THR A 14 45.64 6.67 34.80
C THR A 14 45.16 5.56 33.85
N PRO A 15 46.05 4.79 33.20
CA PRO A 15 45.67 3.87 32.14
C PRO A 15 45.24 2.51 32.70
N LEU A 16 44.05 2.04 32.32
CA LEU A 16 43.58 0.70 32.64
C LEU A 16 44.11 -0.34 31.65
N ALA A 17 44.51 -1.46 32.24
CA ALA A 17 45.30 -2.53 31.66
C ALA A 17 44.60 -3.24 30.50
N THR A 18 45.40 -3.53 29.47
CA THR A 18 45.09 -4.43 28.37
C THR A 18 45.05 -5.87 28.86
N HIS A 19 43.87 -6.48 28.87
CA HIS A 19 43.74 -7.94 28.88
C HIS A 19 43.65 -8.44 27.43
N LYS A 20 44.76 -9.00 26.96
CA LYS A 20 44.80 -9.88 25.78
C LYS A 20 44.02 -11.15 26.12
N ILE A 21 42.88 -11.33 25.47
CA ILE A 21 42.26 -12.65 25.32
C ILE A 21 42.72 -13.17 23.96
N GLU A 22 43.56 -14.21 23.99
CA GLU A 22 43.91 -14.99 22.81
C GLU A 22 42.67 -15.75 22.34
N LEU A 23 42.07 -15.30 21.24
CA LEU A 23 41.08 -16.07 20.50
C LEU A 23 41.84 -17.02 19.57
N GLY A 24 41.79 -18.31 19.89
CA GLY A 24 42.32 -19.38 19.04
C GLY A 24 41.67 -19.38 17.66
N ASP A 25 42.48 -19.75 16.66
CA ASP A 25 42.09 -19.92 15.27
C ASP A 25 40.87 -20.84 15.11
N VAL A 26 39.68 -20.25 14.96
CA VAL A 26 38.50 -20.96 14.43
C VAL A 26 38.47 -20.72 12.92
N ARG A 27 39.05 -21.66 12.17
CA ARG A 27 38.82 -21.77 10.72
C ARG A 27 37.35 -22.06 10.49
N LEU A 28 36.58 -21.04 10.10
CA LEU A 28 35.24 -21.24 9.56
C LEU A 28 35.37 -21.82 8.15
N THR A 29 35.13 -23.12 8.03
CA THR A 29 34.89 -23.80 6.76
C THR A 29 33.60 -23.26 6.12
N PRO A 30 33.61 -22.85 4.84
CA PRO A 30 32.39 -22.45 4.16
C PRO A 30 31.47 -23.66 3.97
N PRO A 31 30.13 -23.50 4.05
CA PRO A 31 29.21 -24.61 3.81
C PRO A 31 29.39 -25.13 2.38
N SER A 32 29.64 -26.43 2.29
CA SER A 32 29.78 -27.18 1.05
C SER A 32 28.51 -27.09 0.21
N SER A 33 28.62 -26.48 -0.97
CA SER A 33 27.66 -26.66 -2.06
C SER A 33 27.72 -28.11 -2.56
N PRO A 34 26.59 -28.82 -2.72
CA PRO A 34 26.59 -30.05 -3.48
C PRO A 34 26.60 -29.70 -4.97
N ARG A 35 27.78 -29.74 -5.61
CA ARG A 35 27.84 -29.85 -7.08
C ARG A 35 27.31 -31.22 -7.51
N GLY A 36 26.45 -31.19 -8.52
CA GLY A 36 25.61 -32.31 -8.95
C GLY A 36 26.30 -33.46 -9.69
N ARG A 37 25.46 -34.44 -10.02
CA ARG A 37 25.64 -35.37 -11.14
C ARG A 37 24.59 -35.07 -12.22
N PRO A 38 24.93 -35.26 -13.50
CA PRO A 38 24.14 -34.78 -14.63
C PRO A 38 22.94 -35.70 -14.88
N MET A 39 21.76 -35.12 -15.12
CA MET A 39 20.67 -35.81 -15.80
C MET A 39 20.32 -35.10 -17.10
N SER A 40 20.14 -35.93 -18.12
CA SER A 40 19.92 -35.69 -19.54
C SER A 40 18.75 -34.75 -19.87
N PRO A 41 18.74 -34.13 -21.07
CA PRO A 41 17.72 -33.17 -21.48
C PRO A 41 16.34 -33.82 -21.62
N LEU A 42 15.34 -33.21 -20.97
CA LEU A 42 13.92 -33.48 -21.20
C LEU A 42 13.50 -32.84 -22.53
N THR A 43 13.04 -33.67 -23.46
CA THR A 43 12.35 -33.30 -24.69
C THR A 43 10.94 -32.76 -24.40
N PRO A 44 10.46 -31.72 -25.10
CA PRO A 44 9.05 -31.33 -25.02
C PRO A 44 8.21 -32.22 -25.96
N ASN A 45 7.40 -33.10 -25.37
CA ASN A 45 6.32 -33.80 -26.06
C ASN A 45 4.99 -33.44 -25.38
N THR A 46 4.23 -32.55 -26.00
CA THR A 46 2.79 -32.40 -25.73
C THR A 46 2.04 -32.74 -27.02
N PRO A 47 1.20 -33.80 -27.07
CA PRO A 47 0.47 -34.19 -28.26
C PRO A 47 -0.81 -33.34 -28.37
N GLY A 48 -0.96 -32.58 -29.46
CA GLY A 48 -2.21 -31.86 -29.70
C GLY A 48 -2.20 -30.88 -30.88
N VAL A 49 -1.03 -30.36 -31.26
CA VAL A 49 -0.92 -29.37 -32.37
C VAL A 49 -0.20 -29.94 -33.60
N SER A 50 0.54 -31.03 -33.46
CA SER A 50 1.30 -31.64 -34.56
C SER A 50 0.55 -32.70 -35.37
N SER A 51 -0.62 -33.19 -34.92
CA SER A 51 -1.44 -34.12 -35.73
C SER A 51 -2.32 -33.38 -36.73
N PHE A 52 -2.88 -32.22 -36.35
CA PHE A 52 -3.73 -31.41 -37.21
C PHE A 52 -2.97 -30.86 -38.44
N ASN A 53 -1.77 -30.32 -38.23
CA ASN A 53 -0.96 -29.80 -39.34
C ASN A 53 -0.49 -30.92 -40.28
N ARG A 54 -0.19 -32.12 -39.77
CA ARG A 54 0.20 -33.28 -40.61
C ARG A 54 -0.95 -33.85 -41.43
N GLU A 55 -2.19 -33.81 -40.93
CA GLU A 55 -3.36 -34.25 -41.70
C GLU A 55 -3.74 -33.23 -42.79
N VAL A 56 -3.56 -31.93 -42.52
CA VAL A 56 -3.76 -30.87 -43.51
C VAL A 56 -2.70 -30.93 -44.61
N ASP A 57 -1.42 -31.10 -44.27
CA ASP A 57 -0.34 -31.22 -45.24
C ASP A 57 -0.48 -32.50 -46.09
N ALA A 58 -0.84 -33.63 -45.48
CA ALA A 58 -1.09 -34.88 -46.19
C ALA A 58 -2.35 -34.82 -47.10
N PHE A 59 -3.34 -34.00 -46.75
CA PHE A 59 -4.50 -33.73 -47.61
C PHE A 59 -4.11 -32.87 -48.82
N LEU A 60 -3.30 -31.83 -48.62
CA LEU A 60 -2.86 -30.94 -49.70
C LEU A 60 -1.95 -31.68 -50.70
N ASP A 61 -0.98 -32.46 -50.22
CA ASP A 61 -0.09 -33.26 -51.08
C ASP A 61 -0.84 -34.32 -51.89
N LYS A 62 -1.87 -34.95 -51.30
CA LYS A 62 -2.68 -35.97 -51.98
C LYS A 62 -3.58 -35.39 -53.09
N HIS A 63 -3.87 -34.09 -53.05
CA HIS A 63 -4.74 -33.42 -54.00
C HIS A 63 -4.00 -32.57 -55.04
N GLU A 64 -2.72 -32.25 -54.83
CA GLU A 64 -1.89 -31.50 -55.79
C GLU A 64 -1.59 -32.30 -57.07
N GLU A 65 -1.29 -33.60 -56.95
CA GLU A 65 -0.97 -34.46 -58.11
C GLU A 65 -2.19 -34.84 -58.96
N ARG A 66 -3.41 -34.66 -58.42
CA ARG A 66 -4.67 -34.86 -59.15
C ARG A 66 -5.10 -33.61 -59.92
N LEU A 67 -4.57 -32.44 -59.55
CA LEU A 67 -4.84 -31.15 -60.19
C LEU A 67 -3.96 -30.88 -61.43
N LYS A 68 -2.82 -31.58 -61.57
CA LYS A 68 -1.90 -31.41 -62.72
C LYS A 68 -2.35 -32.14 -64.01
N ARG A 69 -3.44 -32.93 -63.98
CA ARG A 69 -3.82 -33.85 -65.09
C ARG A 69 -5.04 -33.50 -65.94
N HIS A 70 -5.71 -32.36 -65.75
CA HIS A 70 -6.83 -31.97 -66.64
C HIS A 70 -6.70 -30.54 -67.19
N ARG A 71 -6.59 -30.43 -68.52
CA ARG A 71 -6.74 -29.18 -69.26
C ARG A 71 -8.18 -28.67 -69.13
N GLY A 72 -8.42 -27.72 -68.23
CA GLY A 72 -9.74 -27.11 -68.03
C GLY A 72 -9.82 -26.11 -66.87
N ALA A 73 -8.80 -25.25 -66.70
CA ALA A 73 -8.59 -24.47 -65.48
C ALA A 73 -9.49 -23.22 -65.28
N ARG A 74 -10.50 -22.95 -66.13
CA ARG A 74 -11.32 -21.72 -66.03
C ARG A 74 -12.72 -21.90 -65.45
N PHE A 75 -13.26 -23.11 -65.35
CA PHE A 75 -14.58 -23.35 -64.75
C PHE A 75 -14.55 -23.75 -63.27
N TYR A 76 -13.41 -24.24 -62.76
CA TYR A 76 -13.30 -24.76 -61.39
C TYR A 76 -13.04 -23.69 -60.33
N CYS A 77 -12.39 -22.56 -60.67
CA CYS A 77 -12.12 -21.48 -59.69
C CYS A 77 -13.39 -20.76 -59.21
N VAL A 78 -14.42 -20.67 -60.05
CA VAL A 78 -15.69 -20.00 -59.71
C VAL A 78 -16.54 -20.89 -58.78
N TRP A 79 -16.54 -22.21 -58.98
CA TRP A 79 -17.29 -23.12 -58.12
C TRP A 79 -16.59 -23.41 -56.79
N ALA A 80 -15.25 -23.41 -56.74
CA ALA A 80 -14.50 -23.54 -55.50
C ALA A 80 -14.68 -22.32 -54.57
N THR A 81 -14.78 -21.10 -55.12
CA THR A 81 -15.07 -19.89 -54.34
C THR A 81 -16.52 -19.82 -53.87
N VAL A 82 -17.48 -20.29 -54.67
CA VAL A 82 -18.90 -20.39 -54.26
C VAL A 82 -19.10 -21.47 -53.19
N LEU A 83 -18.44 -22.63 -53.30
CA LEU A 83 -18.49 -23.65 -52.24
C LEU A 83 -17.83 -23.15 -50.95
N TRP A 84 -16.68 -22.48 -51.03
CA TRP A 84 -15.98 -21.95 -49.87
C TRP A 84 -16.81 -20.89 -49.13
N ALA A 85 -17.43 -19.97 -49.88
CA ALA A 85 -18.35 -18.95 -49.32
C ALA A 85 -19.61 -19.58 -48.68
N ALA A 86 -20.17 -20.65 -49.27
CA ALA A 86 -21.30 -21.38 -48.71
C ALA A 86 -20.94 -22.14 -47.42
N THR A 87 -19.75 -22.74 -47.33
CA THR A 87 -19.26 -23.37 -46.09
C THR A 87 -18.98 -22.36 -44.99
N MET A 88 -18.43 -21.18 -45.31
CA MET A 88 -18.19 -20.12 -44.32
C MET A 88 -19.51 -19.51 -43.80
N ALA A 89 -20.54 -19.39 -44.66
CA ALA A 89 -21.88 -18.96 -44.24
C ALA A 89 -22.60 -20.01 -43.37
N ALA A 90 -22.43 -21.30 -43.67
CA ALA A 90 -23.00 -22.40 -42.87
C ALA A 90 -22.30 -22.56 -41.50
N LEU A 91 -20.98 -22.34 -41.42
CA LEU A 91 -20.23 -22.30 -40.16
C LEU A 91 -20.59 -21.07 -39.32
N GLY A 92 -20.79 -19.91 -39.94
CA GLY A 92 -21.31 -18.71 -39.27
C GLY A 92 -22.72 -18.90 -38.71
N ALA A 93 -23.60 -19.62 -39.42
CA ALA A 93 -24.95 -19.93 -38.94
C ALA A 93 -24.97 -20.96 -37.79
N PHE A 94 -24.00 -21.89 -37.73
CA PHE A 94 -23.86 -22.84 -36.63
C PHE A 94 -23.34 -22.19 -35.33
N PHE A 95 -22.49 -21.16 -35.45
CA PHE A 95 -22.06 -20.34 -34.31
C PHE A 95 -23.15 -19.36 -33.83
N VAL A 96 -24.03 -18.88 -34.72
CA VAL A 96 -25.15 -18.00 -34.33
C VAL A 96 -26.33 -18.76 -33.71
N HIS A 97 -26.48 -20.06 -33.97
CA HIS A 97 -27.60 -20.86 -33.44
C HIS A 97 -27.27 -21.70 -32.20
N SER A 98 -25.99 -21.88 -31.85
CA SER A 98 -25.59 -22.58 -30.61
C SER A 98 -25.65 -21.69 -29.36
N ASP A 99 -25.77 -20.37 -29.51
CA ASP A 99 -25.88 -19.40 -28.40
C ASP A 99 -27.31 -19.17 -27.87
N ARG A 100 -28.28 -20.01 -28.23
CA ARG A 100 -29.67 -19.91 -27.73
C ARG A 100 -30.06 -20.88 -26.62
N THR A 101 -29.07 -21.52 -25.98
CA THR A 101 -29.27 -22.09 -24.65
C THR A 101 -28.55 -21.21 -23.64
N THR A 102 -29.16 -20.06 -23.35
CA THR A 102 -28.83 -19.26 -22.18
C THR A 102 -29.21 -20.06 -20.92
N HIS A 103 -28.34 -20.96 -20.50
CA HIS A 103 -28.11 -21.07 -19.07
C HIS A 103 -27.57 -19.71 -18.65
N SER A 104 -28.49 -18.86 -18.18
CA SER A 104 -28.16 -17.71 -17.36
C SER A 104 -27.44 -18.25 -16.13
N CYS A 105 -26.13 -18.48 -16.29
CA CYS A 105 -25.22 -18.34 -15.18
C CYS A 105 -25.37 -16.86 -14.85
N ALA A 106 -26.26 -16.56 -13.91
CA ALA A 106 -26.33 -15.25 -13.32
C ALA A 106 -24.91 -14.98 -12.87
N THR A 107 -24.18 -14.16 -13.63
CA THR A 107 -22.95 -13.54 -13.17
C THR A 107 -23.43 -12.73 -11.99
N THR A 108 -23.40 -13.32 -10.80
CA THR A 108 -23.51 -12.60 -9.54
C THR A 108 -22.43 -11.54 -9.67
N ALA A 109 -22.87 -10.32 -10.02
CA ALA A 109 -21.99 -9.17 -10.07
C ALA A 109 -21.21 -9.19 -8.76
N ALA A 110 -19.88 -9.12 -8.86
CA ALA A 110 -19.03 -9.08 -7.68
C ALA A 110 -19.62 -8.08 -6.69
N PRO A 111 -19.68 -8.40 -5.38
CA PRO A 111 -20.29 -7.53 -4.39
C PRO A 111 -19.73 -6.13 -4.55
N ARG A 112 -20.62 -5.17 -4.85
CA ARG A 112 -20.22 -3.79 -5.09
C ARG A 112 -19.68 -3.21 -3.79
N ARG A 113 -18.55 -2.52 -3.83
CA ARG A 113 -18.01 -1.79 -2.67
C ARG A 113 -19.06 -0.84 -2.10
N ALA A 114 -19.02 -0.65 -0.78
CA ALA A 114 -19.82 0.34 -0.08
C ALA A 114 -19.59 1.72 -0.70
N ALA A 115 -20.68 2.43 -0.97
CA ALA A 115 -20.59 3.78 -1.47
C ALA A 115 -19.96 4.70 -0.42
N LEU A 116 -19.16 5.67 -0.86
CA LEU A 116 -18.69 6.74 0.02
C LEU A 116 -19.89 7.47 0.65
N PRO A 117 -19.73 8.02 1.88
CA PRO A 117 -20.77 8.81 2.52
C PRO A 117 -21.25 9.96 1.62
N ARG A 118 -22.47 10.45 1.85
CA ARG A 118 -22.96 11.64 1.13
C ARG A 118 -22.08 12.83 1.48
N ARG A 119 -21.86 13.73 0.52
CA ARG A 119 -20.98 14.92 0.70
C ARG A 119 -21.43 15.83 1.84
N ASP A 120 -22.72 15.86 2.17
CA ASP A 120 -23.29 16.63 3.27
C ASP A 120 -23.36 15.85 4.60
N ALA A 121 -22.96 14.57 4.61
CA ALA A 121 -22.94 13.77 5.83
C ALA A 121 -21.86 14.29 6.78
N THR A 122 -22.24 14.55 8.03
CA THR A 122 -21.29 14.86 9.10
C THR A 122 -20.72 13.56 9.64
N LEU A 123 -19.43 13.31 9.38
CA LEU A 123 -18.76 12.08 9.82
C LEU A 123 -18.15 12.29 11.20
N THR A 124 -18.09 11.22 11.99
CA THR A 124 -17.57 11.25 13.38
C THR A 124 -16.56 10.16 13.66
N LYS A 125 -16.53 9.09 12.87
CA LYS A 125 -15.62 7.96 13.10
C LYS A 125 -14.83 7.62 11.85
N PHE A 126 -13.51 7.67 11.97
CA PHE A 126 -12.58 7.24 10.94
C PHE A 126 -11.73 6.10 11.47
N ALA A 127 -11.36 5.19 10.59
CA ALA A 127 -10.28 4.23 10.82
C ALA A 127 -9.20 4.46 9.76
N TRP A 128 -7.94 4.17 10.10
CA TRP A 128 -6.87 4.14 9.11
C TRP A 128 -5.82 3.07 9.42
N GLY A 129 -5.06 2.68 8.40
CA GLY A 129 -3.85 1.90 8.58
C GLY A 129 -3.19 1.56 7.25
N SER A 130 -2.03 0.91 7.30
CA SER A 130 -1.27 0.42 6.14
C SER A 130 -0.66 -0.96 6.40
N CYS A 131 0.08 -1.47 5.42
CA CYS A 131 0.91 -2.68 5.52
C CYS A 131 0.06 -3.93 5.74
N ALA A 132 -0.76 -4.21 4.72
CA ALA A 132 -1.70 -5.31 4.66
C ALA A 132 -1.23 -6.38 3.68
N ASP A 133 -0.31 -7.25 4.12
CA ASP A 133 0.09 -8.42 3.33
C ASP A 133 -1.12 -9.29 2.95
N GLN A 134 -1.45 -9.29 1.66
CA GLN A 134 -2.54 -10.04 1.07
C GLN A 134 -2.33 -11.55 1.21
N MET A 135 -1.12 -12.04 1.46
CA MET A 135 -0.88 -13.48 1.66
C MET A 135 -1.16 -13.91 3.11
N GLY A 136 -1.08 -12.99 4.06
CA GLY A 136 -1.27 -13.27 5.49
C GLY A 136 -2.73 -13.38 5.95
N PRO A 137 -2.95 -13.82 7.20
CA PRO A 137 -4.24 -13.68 7.89
C PRO A 137 -4.67 -12.20 7.99
N GLN A 138 -5.97 -11.93 7.90
CA GLN A 138 -6.51 -10.56 7.92
C GLN A 138 -7.57 -10.34 9.03
N PRO A 139 -7.26 -10.64 10.31
CA PRO A 139 -8.22 -10.46 11.41
C PRO A 139 -8.58 -8.98 11.65
N TYR A 140 -7.77 -8.05 11.11
CA TYR A 140 -7.99 -6.62 11.21
C TYR A 140 -9.29 -6.16 10.54
N TRP A 141 -9.79 -6.86 9.53
CA TRP A 141 -11.08 -6.53 8.93
C TRP A 141 -12.22 -6.64 9.95
N ASP A 142 -12.21 -7.67 10.79
CA ASP A 142 -13.21 -7.85 11.85
C ASP A 142 -13.06 -6.78 12.94
N ALA A 143 -11.83 -6.47 13.34
CA ALA A 143 -11.56 -5.43 14.33
C ALA A 143 -12.02 -4.04 13.85
N VAL A 144 -11.71 -3.69 12.60
CA VAL A 144 -12.16 -2.44 11.97
C VAL A 144 -13.68 -2.43 11.81
N HIS A 145 -14.29 -3.53 11.37
CA HIS A 145 -15.74 -3.63 11.25
C HIS A 145 -16.46 -3.43 12.59
N ARG A 146 -15.95 -4.04 13.67
CA ARG A 146 -16.49 -3.86 15.03
C ARG A 146 -16.37 -2.43 15.53
N TYR A 147 -15.31 -1.70 15.16
CA TYR A 147 -15.20 -0.27 15.48
C TYR A 147 -16.29 0.56 14.78
N GLY A 148 -16.71 0.13 13.58
CA GLY A 148 -17.80 0.74 12.82
C GLY A 148 -17.47 2.15 12.33
N PRO A 149 -16.42 2.33 11.50
CA PRO A 149 -16.07 3.65 10.98
C PRO A 149 -17.07 4.12 9.92
N ASP A 150 -17.32 5.44 9.87
CA ASP A 150 -18.02 6.08 8.76
C ASP A 150 -17.19 6.02 7.46
N LEU A 151 -15.85 6.00 7.61
CA LEU A 151 -14.89 5.92 6.53
C LEU A 151 -13.60 5.25 6.99
N LEU A 152 -13.12 4.27 6.23
CA LEU A 152 -11.79 3.67 6.37
C LEU A 152 -10.82 4.26 5.34
N ILE A 153 -9.62 4.63 5.79
CA ILE A 153 -8.53 5.11 4.96
C ILE A 153 -7.45 4.02 4.95
N LEU A 154 -7.20 3.40 3.81
CA LEU A 154 -6.00 2.58 3.64
C LEU A 154 -4.87 3.48 3.16
N ALA A 155 -3.83 3.59 3.97
CA ALA A 155 -2.80 4.62 3.88
C ALA A 155 -1.57 4.19 3.06
N GLY A 156 -1.63 3.07 2.35
CA GLY A 156 -0.49 2.51 1.62
C GLY A 156 -0.29 1.04 1.93
N ASP A 157 0.59 0.38 1.17
CA ASP A 157 0.84 -1.07 1.22
C ASP A 157 -0.44 -1.87 1.35
N ASN A 158 -1.39 -1.58 0.47
CA ASN A 158 -2.64 -2.32 0.43
C ASN A 158 -2.40 -3.78 0.05
N VAL A 159 -1.34 -4.00 -0.72
CA VAL A 159 -0.80 -5.30 -1.12
C VAL A 159 0.73 -5.22 -1.24
N TYR A 160 1.40 -6.37 -1.15
CA TYR A 160 2.82 -6.56 -1.39
C TYR A 160 3.00 -7.18 -2.77
N GLY A 161 3.24 -6.34 -3.77
CA GLY A 161 3.13 -6.71 -5.18
C GLY A 161 4.23 -6.12 -6.07
N ASP A 162 5.46 -6.00 -5.56
CA ASP A 162 6.61 -5.49 -6.31
C ASP A 162 6.71 -6.11 -7.70
N CYS A 163 6.87 -5.26 -8.70
CA CYS A 163 6.98 -5.68 -10.08
C CYS A 163 8.42 -6.13 -10.36
N GLU A 164 8.57 -7.39 -10.78
CA GLU A 164 9.85 -7.88 -11.30
C GLU A 164 9.81 -7.96 -12.83
N THR A 165 8.61 -8.11 -13.40
CA THR A 165 8.40 -8.35 -14.84
C THR A 165 7.66 -7.18 -15.50
N PRO A 166 8.02 -6.77 -16.75
CA PRO A 166 7.22 -5.82 -17.52
C PRO A 166 5.74 -6.23 -17.57
N GLY A 167 4.85 -5.29 -17.26
CA GLY A 167 3.43 -5.56 -17.14
C GLY A 167 2.93 -5.85 -15.72
N CYS A 168 3.84 -5.97 -14.73
CA CYS A 168 3.50 -6.15 -13.31
C CYS A 168 2.52 -7.29 -13.00
N PRO A 169 2.73 -8.52 -13.52
CA PRO A 169 1.87 -9.65 -13.17
C PRO A 169 1.83 -9.95 -11.67
N GLU A 170 2.89 -9.62 -10.93
CA GLU A 170 3.02 -9.76 -9.48
C GLU A 170 2.04 -8.84 -8.75
N LEU A 171 2.03 -7.55 -9.08
CA LEU A 171 1.07 -6.57 -8.54
C LEU A 171 -0.37 -6.92 -8.92
N ALA A 172 -0.61 -7.33 -10.16
CA ALA A 172 -1.93 -7.76 -10.61
C ALA A 172 -2.41 -9.01 -9.85
N PHE A 173 -1.50 -9.95 -9.57
CA PHE A 173 -1.78 -11.09 -8.71
C PHE A 173 -2.11 -10.65 -7.28
N ALA A 174 -1.33 -9.74 -6.72
CA ALA A 174 -1.48 -9.25 -5.35
C ALA A 174 -2.87 -8.60 -5.13
N TYR A 175 -3.28 -7.69 -6.03
CA TYR A 175 -4.63 -7.11 -5.98
C TYR A 175 -5.74 -8.14 -6.20
N ARG A 176 -5.57 -9.10 -7.13
CA ARG A 176 -6.55 -10.17 -7.32
C ARG A 176 -6.66 -11.06 -6.07
N ASN A 177 -5.55 -11.37 -5.43
CA ASN A 177 -5.54 -12.17 -4.21
C ASN A 177 -6.34 -11.45 -3.11
N LEU A 178 -6.03 -10.18 -2.83
CA LEU A 178 -6.77 -9.38 -1.85
C LEU A 178 -8.26 -9.30 -2.19
N THR A 179 -8.60 -8.90 -3.41
CA THR A 179 -10.00 -8.65 -3.81
C THR A 179 -10.86 -9.91 -3.90
N THR A 180 -10.26 -11.10 -3.89
CA THR A 180 -10.99 -12.38 -3.85
C THR A 180 -11.07 -12.98 -2.45
N LYS A 181 -10.41 -12.39 -1.44
CA LYS A 181 -10.52 -12.84 -0.06
C LYS A 181 -11.91 -12.53 0.50
N PRO A 182 -12.61 -13.52 1.09
CA PRO A 182 -13.93 -13.29 1.70
C PRO A 182 -13.94 -12.16 2.74
N SER A 183 -12.87 -12.03 3.53
CA SER A 183 -12.71 -10.96 4.52
C SER A 183 -12.69 -9.58 3.89
N PHE A 184 -11.89 -9.39 2.82
CA PHE A 184 -11.87 -8.14 2.07
C PHE A 184 -13.21 -7.87 1.38
N VAL A 185 -13.80 -8.88 0.73
CA VAL A 185 -15.09 -8.74 0.03
C VAL A 185 -16.18 -8.30 1.01
N GLY A 186 -16.26 -8.91 2.20
CA GLY A 186 -17.20 -8.52 3.25
C GLY A 186 -16.95 -7.12 3.77
N ALA A 187 -15.69 -6.80 4.10
CA ALA A 187 -15.32 -5.46 4.58
C ALA A 187 -15.60 -4.37 3.53
N ALA A 188 -15.22 -4.61 2.28
CA ALA A 188 -15.42 -3.67 1.19
C ALA A 188 -16.90 -3.45 0.86
N ALA A 189 -17.77 -4.45 1.08
CA ALA A 189 -19.21 -4.29 0.95
C ALA A 189 -19.85 -3.55 2.14
N ALA A 190 -19.24 -3.60 3.32
CA ALA A 190 -19.81 -3.04 4.56
C ALA A 190 -19.26 -1.65 4.94
N ILE A 191 -18.03 -1.33 4.56
CA ILE A 191 -17.30 -0.16 5.06
C ILE A 191 -16.90 0.72 3.87
N PRO A 192 -17.29 2.01 3.85
CA PRO A 192 -16.78 2.94 2.85
C PRO A 192 -15.26 3.11 2.97
N MET A 193 -14.53 2.99 1.85
CA MET A 193 -13.06 3.00 1.83
C MET A 193 -12.49 4.03 0.86
N VAL A 194 -11.39 4.68 1.25
CA VAL A 194 -10.51 5.47 0.37
C VAL A 194 -9.07 4.98 0.50
N PHE A 195 -8.26 5.20 -0.53
CA PHE A 195 -6.98 4.53 -0.70
C PHE A 195 -5.89 5.53 -1.06
N ALA A 196 -4.80 5.50 -0.31
CA ALA A 196 -3.48 5.89 -0.75
C ALA A 196 -2.74 4.64 -1.27
N TRP A 197 -1.71 4.85 -2.07
CA TRP A 197 -0.74 3.81 -2.40
C TRP A 197 0.57 4.06 -1.62
N ASP A 198 1.39 3.04 -1.48
CA ASP A 198 2.80 3.17 -1.11
C ASP A 198 3.70 2.42 -2.10
N ASP A 199 4.97 2.18 -1.78
CA ASP A 199 5.95 1.52 -2.65
C ASP A 199 5.52 0.14 -3.14
N HIS A 200 4.92 -0.69 -2.29
CA HIS A 200 4.49 -2.02 -2.74
C HIS A 200 3.27 -1.99 -3.67
N ASP A 201 2.40 -0.98 -3.55
CA ASP A 201 1.32 -0.69 -4.50
C ASP A 201 1.84 0.01 -5.77
N PHE A 202 2.94 0.77 -5.62
CA PHE A 202 3.70 1.44 -6.67
C PHE A 202 4.54 0.46 -7.49
N GLY A 203 4.70 -0.77 -7.00
CA GLY A 203 5.35 -1.87 -7.68
C GLY A 203 6.87 -1.86 -7.59
N LEU A 204 7.46 -1.13 -6.64
CA LEU A 204 8.89 -1.16 -6.38
C LEU A 204 9.18 -0.66 -4.97
N ASN A 205 9.69 -1.53 -4.10
CA ASN A 205 10.14 -1.24 -2.73
C ASN A 205 11.08 -0.03 -2.70
N ASP A 206 10.81 0.90 -1.79
CA ASP A 206 11.49 2.19 -1.69
C ASP A 206 11.55 2.98 -3.02
N GLY A 207 10.67 2.69 -3.97
CA GLY A 207 10.70 3.23 -5.32
C GLY A 207 10.20 4.67 -5.40
N GLY A 208 10.82 5.45 -6.28
CA GLY A 208 10.45 6.84 -6.56
C GLY A 208 10.17 7.08 -8.04
N ALA A 209 10.38 8.32 -8.50
CA ALA A 209 10.15 8.75 -9.87
C ALA A 209 10.92 7.93 -10.94
N ALA A 210 11.98 7.23 -10.55
CA ALA A 210 12.78 6.37 -11.43
C ALA A 210 12.15 4.99 -11.70
N ASN A 211 11.03 4.64 -11.05
CA ASN A 211 10.41 3.32 -11.20
C ASN A 211 9.95 3.07 -12.65
N PRO A 212 10.53 2.05 -13.34
CA PRO A 212 10.19 1.76 -14.73
C PRO A 212 8.76 1.19 -14.90
N TYR A 213 8.14 0.74 -13.81
CA TYR A 213 6.82 0.11 -13.81
C TYR A 213 5.67 1.09 -13.53
N LEU A 214 5.98 2.35 -13.21
CA LEU A 214 5.04 3.38 -12.74
C LEU A 214 3.71 3.41 -13.51
N ALA A 215 3.76 3.44 -14.84
CA ALA A 215 2.55 3.52 -15.66
C ALA A 215 1.63 2.30 -15.48
N HIS A 216 2.21 1.10 -15.39
CA HIS A 216 1.45 -0.14 -15.19
C HIS A 216 0.93 -0.24 -13.76
N ALA A 217 1.79 0.03 -12.76
CA ALA A 217 1.40 0.01 -11.36
C ALA A 217 0.26 0.98 -11.08
N LYS A 218 0.31 2.19 -11.64
CA LYS A 218 -0.76 3.16 -11.54
C LYS A 218 -2.08 2.67 -12.16
N GLU A 219 -2.05 2.06 -13.34
CA GLU A 219 -3.29 1.54 -13.95
C GLU A 219 -3.89 0.39 -13.13
N LEU A 220 -3.04 -0.48 -12.57
CA LEU A 220 -3.46 -1.55 -11.67
C LEU A 220 -4.06 -1.00 -10.38
N PHE A 221 -3.42 -0.01 -9.75
CA PHE A 221 -3.96 0.66 -8.56
C PHE A 221 -5.30 1.35 -8.86
N LEU A 222 -5.41 2.08 -9.97
CA LEU A 222 -6.65 2.76 -10.35
C LEU A 222 -7.77 1.77 -10.67
N SER A 223 -7.43 0.60 -11.22
CA SER A 223 -8.38 -0.50 -11.41
C SER A 223 -8.80 -1.12 -10.08
N PHE A 224 -7.86 -1.36 -9.16
CA PHE A 224 -8.12 -1.89 -7.82
C PHE A 224 -9.06 -0.99 -7.02
N VAL A 225 -8.88 0.33 -7.05
CA VAL A 225 -9.76 1.28 -6.34
C VAL A 225 -11.05 1.61 -7.10
N GLU A 226 -11.34 0.89 -8.18
CA GLU A 226 -12.52 1.05 -9.03
C GLU A 226 -12.68 2.48 -9.58
N ALA A 227 -11.55 3.14 -9.89
CA ALA A 227 -11.54 4.49 -10.45
C ALA A 227 -12.19 4.48 -11.85
N GLY A 228 -13.34 5.14 -11.96
CA GLY A 228 -14.06 5.25 -13.24
C GLY A 228 -13.26 5.97 -14.33
N PRO A 229 -13.72 5.94 -15.59
CA PRO A 229 -12.99 6.52 -16.73
C PRO A 229 -12.80 8.04 -16.66
N ARG A 230 -13.57 8.74 -15.80
CA ARG A 230 -13.49 10.19 -15.58
C ARG A 230 -12.78 10.57 -14.28
N ASP A 231 -12.19 9.61 -13.58
CA ASP A 231 -11.41 9.89 -12.37
C ASP A 231 -10.22 10.79 -12.73
N GLU A 232 -10.07 11.92 -12.03
CA GLU A 232 -9.03 12.91 -12.29
C GLU A 232 -7.61 12.33 -12.20
N ARG A 233 -7.42 11.25 -11.42
CA ARG A 233 -6.12 10.58 -11.30
C ARG A 233 -5.70 9.91 -12.60
N ARG A 234 -6.63 9.60 -13.52
CA ARG A 234 -6.32 9.05 -14.84
C ARG A 234 -5.72 10.08 -15.80
N SER A 235 -5.96 11.37 -15.59
CA SER A 235 -5.54 12.44 -16.52
C SER A 235 -4.32 13.25 -16.08
N ARG A 236 -3.77 12.99 -14.89
CA ARG A 236 -2.56 13.66 -14.37
C ARG A 236 -1.55 12.65 -13.84
N PRO A 237 -0.25 12.97 -13.70
CA PRO A 237 0.71 12.12 -13.00
C PRO A 237 0.32 11.90 -11.52
N GLY A 238 0.68 10.75 -10.97
CA GLY A 238 0.39 10.37 -9.59
C GLY A 238 -1.06 10.04 -9.25
N THR A 239 -1.30 9.66 -7.99
CA THR A 239 -2.59 9.14 -7.49
C THR A 239 -3.21 9.99 -6.38
N TYR A 240 -2.58 11.10 -6.02
CA TYR A 240 -3.04 12.04 -4.99
C TYR A 240 -4.49 12.49 -5.24
N THR A 241 -5.28 12.62 -4.18
CA THR A 241 -6.70 13.00 -4.26
C THR A 241 -7.23 13.52 -2.92
N SER A 242 -8.46 14.03 -2.91
CA SER A 242 -9.07 14.56 -1.69
C SER A 242 -10.59 14.35 -1.63
N TYR A 243 -11.10 14.21 -0.42
CA TYR A 243 -12.52 14.07 -0.13
C TYR A 243 -12.92 15.12 0.90
N ALA A 244 -14.19 15.54 0.85
CA ALA A 244 -14.74 16.47 1.82
C ALA A 244 -16.18 16.06 2.13
N PHE A 245 -16.50 16.05 3.41
CA PHE A 245 -17.79 15.65 3.95
C PHE A 245 -18.27 16.62 5.03
N GLY A 246 -19.57 16.80 5.14
CA GLY A 246 -20.20 17.73 6.07
C GLY A 246 -20.22 19.16 5.55
N ALA A 247 -20.66 20.08 6.40
CA ALA A 247 -20.85 21.47 6.05
C ALA A 247 -20.45 22.40 7.20
N GLY A 248 -20.18 23.66 6.87
CA GLY A 248 -19.85 24.69 7.85
C GLY A 248 -18.68 24.30 8.74
N ASP A 249 -18.94 24.33 10.04
CA ASP A 249 -17.98 24.08 11.11
C ASP A 249 -17.86 22.60 11.50
N ARG A 250 -18.63 21.72 10.85
CA ARG A 250 -18.55 20.25 10.95
C ARG A 250 -18.07 19.61 9.65
N ARG A 251 -17.29 20.35 8.89
CA ARG A 251 -16.71 19.89 7.63
C ARG A 251 -15.35 19.26 7.88
N VAL A 252 -15.20 18.01 7.46
CA VAL A 252 -13.94 17.28 7.41
C VAL A 252 -13.42 17.24 5.97
N GLN A 253 -12.10 17.35 5.80
CA GLN A 253 -11.44 17.11 4.53
C GLN A 253 -10.35 16.04 4.70
N ILE A 254 -10.36 15.02 3.85
CA ILE A 254 -9.29 14.04 3.76
C ILE A 254 -8.42 14.42 2.56
N VAL A 255 -7.12 14.61 2.79
CA VAL A 255 -6.15 14.97 1.76
C VAL A 255 -5.14 13.84 1.67
N ILE A 256 -5.15 13.12 0.54
CA ILE A 256 -4.27 11.96 0.31
C ILE A 256 -3.14 12.37 -0.62
N LEU A 257 -1.91 12.31 -0.11
CA LEU A 257 -0.71 12.57 -0.88
C LEU A 257 -0.25 11.31 -1.61
N ASP A 258 0.37 11.51 -2.77
CA ASP A 258 1.24 10.55 -3.43
C ASP A 258 2.69 10.94 -3.09
N THR A 259 3.41 10.09 -2.34
CA THR A 259 4.81 10.32 -1.95
C THR A 259 5.79 9.48 -2.77
N ARG A 260 5.33 8.88 -3.88
CA ARG A 260 6.10 7.95 -4.71
C ARG A 260 6.38 8.50 -6.10
N SER A 261 5.34 8.90 -6.85
CA SER A 261 5.44 9.26 -8.28
C SER A 261 6.51 10.27 -8.65
N PHE A 262 6.78 11.21 -7.75
CA PHE A 262 7.66 12.35 -8.00
C PHE A 262 8.92 12.30 -7.15
N ARG A 263 8.98 11.36 -6.21
CA ARG A 263 10.00 11.35 -5.19
C ARG A 263 11.34 10.99 -5.79
N SER A 264 12.35 11.79 -5.48
CA SER A 264 13.74 11.48 -5.81
C SER A 264 14.24 10.35 -4.93
N ASP A 265 15.12 9.50 -5.48
CA ASP A 265 15.81 8.50 -4.66
C ASP A 265 16.51 9.17 -3.48
N PHE A 266 16.47 8.53 -2.31
CA PHE A 266 17.21 8.99 -1.15
C PHE A 266 18.71 8.77 -1.31
N SER A 267 19.52 9.51 -0.55
CA SER A 267 20.96 9.23 -0.47
C SER A 267 21.19 8.00 0.41
N LEU A 268 22.21 7.20 0.11
CA LEU A 268 22.61 6.09 0.97
C LEU A 268 23.59 6.56 2.06
N ASP A 269 23.42 6.06 3.28
CA ASP A 269 24.40 6.22 4.35
C ASP A 269 25.36 5.03 4.35
N SER A 270 26.66 5.29 4.15
CA SER A 270 27.70 4.25 4.20
C SER A 270 27.88 3.63 5.59
N ASN A 271 27.41 4.31 6.64
CA ASN A 271 27.45 3.83 8.02
C ASN A 271 26.09 3.27 8.47
N ALA A 272 25.15 3.09 7.54
CA ALA A 272 23.85 2.53 7.83
C ALA A 272 23.95 1.17 8.53
N THR A 273 23.04 0.96 9.47
CA THR A 273 22.79 -0.36 10.05
C THR A 273 21.37 -0.78 9.74
N ASN A 274 21.10 -2.09 9.80
CA ASN A 274 19.73 -2.60 9.67
C ASN A 274 18.78 -2.03 10.74
N ALA A 275 19.30 -1.57 11.88
CA ALA A 275 18.51 -0.98 12.95
C ALA A 275 18.12 0.47 12.66
N THR A 276 19.05 1.26 12.12
CA THR A 276 18.85 2.69 11.87
C THR A 276 18.23 2.96 10.50
N GLY A 277 18.42 2.08 9.52
CA GLY A 277 17.96 2.26 8.14
C GLY A 277 19.08 2.74 7.20
N PRO A 278 18.87 2.59 5.88
CA PRO A 278 19.93 2.72 4.87
C PRO A 278 20.18 4.15 4.38
N TYR A 279 19.33 5.11 4.72
CA TYR A 279 19.31 6.41 4.05
C TYR A 279 19.95 7.55 4.83
N ALA A 280 20.52 8.48 4.07
CA ALA A 280 20.93 9.80 4.51
C ALA A 280 20.01 10.86 3.87
N PRO A 281 19.84 12.03 4.52
CA PRO A 281 19.09 13.13 3.93
C PRO A 281 19.66 13.59 2.58
N ARG A 282 18.77 13.87 1.64
CA ARG A 282 19.02 14.45 0.32
C ARG A 282 18.35 15.84 0.22
N PRO A 283 19.04 16.93 0.57
CA PRO A 283 18.43 18.26 0.63
C PRO A 283 17.95 18.83 -0.70
N ASP A 284 18.49 18.36 -1.82
CA ASP A 284 18.15 18.78 -3.19
C ASP A 284 17.13 17.84 -3.87
N GLY A 285 16.61 16.85 -3.14
CA GLY A 285 15.58 15.94 -3.64
C GLY A 285 14.21 16.59 -3.73
N PHE A 286 13.32 15.90 -4.45
CA PHE A 286 11.90 16.21 -4.55
C PHE A 286 11.09 15.13 -3.84
N MET A 287 10.01 15.51 -3.17
CA MET A 287 9.05 14.57 -2.57
C MET A 287 7.76 14.57 -3.38
N LEU A 288 7.19 15.76 -3.58
CA LEU A 288 5.99 15.95 -4.40
C LEU A 288 6.37 16.72 -5.68
N GLY A 289 5.67 16.45 -6.77
CA GLY A 289 5.84 17.21 -8.01
C GLY A 289 5.14 18.56 -7.96
N ASP A 290 5.55 19.52 -8.79
CA ASP A 290 4.98 20.88 -8.82
C ASP A 290 3.45 20.89 -8.97
N LEU A 291 2.90 20.00 -9.80
CA LEU A 291 1.44 19.86 -9.98
C LEU A 291 0.74 19.41 -8.69
N GLN A 292 1.36 18.53 -7.91
CA GLN A 292 0.81 18.08 -6.64
C GLN A 292 0.97 19.13 -5.55
N TRP A 293 2.08 19.87 -5.54
CA TRP A 293 2.25 21.01 -4.64
C TRP A 293 1.20 22.08 -4.85
N GLN A 294 1.00 22.51 -6.10
CA GLN A 294 -0.04 23.47 -6.44
C GLN A 294 -1.43 22.95 -6.07
N TRP A 295 -1.71 21.69 -6.40
CA TRP A 295 -2.96 21.04 -6.02
C TRP A 295 -3.18 21.02 -4.50
N LEU A 296 -2.14 20.71 -3.71
CA LEU A 296 -2.22 20.65 -2.25
C LEU A 296 -2.56 22.02 -1.68
N GLU A 297 -1.87 23.08 -2.11
CA GLU A 297 -2.19 24.45 -1.72
C GLU A 297 -3.65 24.82 -2.05
N ASP A 298 -4.14 24.47 -3.23
CA ASP A 298 -5.52 24.72 -3.64
C ASP A 298 -6.52 23.97 -2.75
N ARG A 299 -6.27 22.70 -2.43
CA ARG A 299 -7.13 21.93 -1.52
C ARG A 299 -7.13 22.52 -0.11
N LEU A 300 -5.99 23.02 0.37
CA LEU A 300 -5.87 23.62 1.71
C LEU A 300 -6.47 25.03 1.81
N ARG A 301 -6.76 25.70 0.69
CA ARG A 301 -7.56 26.94 0.64
C ARG A 301 -9.06 26.68 0.81
N GLU A 302 -9.54 25.46 0.57
CA GLU A 302 -10.93 25.08 0.82
C GLU A 302 -11.25 25.05 2.31
N PRO A 303 -12.46 25.44 2.76
CA PRO A 303 -12.82 25.41 4.18
C PRO A 303 -12.96 23.99 4.71
N ALA A 304 -12.34 23.71 5.85
CA ALA A 304 -12.59 22.52 6.66
C ALA A 304 -12.26 22.85 8.13
N ALA A 305 -13.07 22.34 9.06
CA ALA A 305 -12.79 22.45 10.49
C ALA A 305 -11.72 21.44 10.94
N LEU A 306 -11.74 20.24 10.32
CA LEU A 306 -10.75 19.19 10.54
C LEU A 306 -10.21 18.69 9.20
N ARG A 307 -8.89 18.52 9.11
CA ARG A 307 -8.22 17.86 7.98
C ARG A 307 -7.48 16.62 8.45
N LEU A 308 -7.67 15.53 7.73
CA LEU A 308 -6.86 14.32 7.85
C LEU A 308 -5.90 14.31 6.66
N LEU A 309 -4.63 14.61 6.91
CA LEU A 309 -3.57 14.58 5.91
C LEU A 309 -2.95 13.19 5.89
N VAL A 310 -3.14 12.46 4.81
CA VAL A 310 -2.64 11.09 4.64
C VAL A 310 -1.36 11.14 3.82
N SER A 311 -0.27 10.67 4.41
CA SER A 311 1.03 10.47 3.77
C SER A 311 1.40 9.01 3.95
N SER A 312 1.83 8.33 2.89
CA SER A 312 2.13 6.90 3.00
C SER A 312 3.36 6.65 3.91
N ILE A 313 4.39 7.49 3.77
CA ILE A 313 5.56 7.55 4.67
C ILE A 313 5.42 8.61 5.77
N GLN A 314 6.18 8.47 6.86
CA GLN A 314 6.13 9.37 8.02
C GLN A 314 6.64 10.79 7.74
N ILE A 315 5.94 11.80 8.29
CA ILE A 315 6.25 13.23 8.12
C ILE A 315 7.24 13.72 9.19
N VAL A 316 6.92 13.50 10.46
CA VAL A 316 7.54 14.13 11.63
C VAL A 316 8.72 13.31 12.18
N ALA A 317 8.70 11.99 12.01
CA ALA A 317 9.70 11.10 12.61
C ALA A 317 11.14 11.51 12.27
N ASP A 318 11.99 11.56 13.31
CA ASP A 318 13.42 11.86 13.20
C ASP A 318 14.32 10.72 13.69
N GLY A 319 13.73 9.64 14.21
CA GLY A 319 14.47 8.59 14.93
C GLY A 319 15.04 7.47 14.10
N HIS A 320 14.87 7.54 12.79
CA HIS A 320 15.39 6.55 11.87
C HIS A 320 15.84 7.20 10.54
N ALA A 321 16.45 6.36 9.74
CA ALA A 321 17.01 6.58 8.40
C ALA A 321 16.36 5.62 7.37
N PHE A 322 15.19 5.06 7.68
CA PHE A 322 14.25 4.52 6.67
C PHE A 322 13.46 5.63 5.98
N GLU A 323 12.54 5.24 5.09
CA GLU A 323 11.73 6.15 4.30
C GLU A 323 10.86 7.08 5.14
N CYS A 324 11.08 8.38 4.98
CA CYS A 324 10.30 9.43 5.63
C CYS A 324 10.58 10.79 4.98
N TRP A 325 9.74 11.77 5.28
CA TRP A 325 9.91 13.14 4.80
C TRP A 325 11.21 13.79 5.23
N ARG A 326 11.77 13.39 6.38
CA ARG A 326 13.08 13.88 6.85
C ARG A 326 14.20 13.63 5.84
N MET A 327 14.10 12.56 5.05
CA MET A 327 15.10 12.23 4.04
C MET A 327 15.15 13.27 2.92
N ILE A 328 14.13 14.13 2.76
CA ILE A 328 14.15 15.27 1.84
C ILE A 328 13.76 16.54 2.61
N PRO A 329 14.67 17.09 3.41
CA PRO A 329 14.34 18.06 4.46
C PRO A 329 13.71 19.35 3.92
N ARG A 330 14.12 19.83 2.74
CA ARG A 330 13.52 21.03 2.12
C ARG A 330 12.06 20.85 1.78
N GLU A 331 11.68 19.67 1.30
CA GLU A 331 10.29 19.35 0.95
C GLU A 331 9.44 19.18 2.22
N ARG A 332 10.03 18.64 3.30
CA ARG A 332 9.38 18.59 4.62
C ARG A 332 9.11 19.99 5.17
N GLU A 333 10.09 20.88 5.11
CA GLU A 333 9.92 22.29 5.51
C GLU A 333 8.84 22.99 4.67
N ARG A 334 8.83 22.74 3.35
CA ARG A 334 7.78 23.24 2.45
C ARG A 334 6.40 22.72 2.85
N LEU A 335 6.26 21.44 3.20
CA LEU A 335 5.00 20.87 3.68
C LEU A 335 4.51 21.62 4.92
N TYR A 336 5.38 21.82 5.91
CA TYR A 336 5.00 22.56 7.13
C TYR A 336 4.57 23.99 6.82
N ALA A 337 5.27 24.70 5.93
CA ALA A 337 4.89 26.04 5.50
C ALA A 337 3.50 26.07 4.82
N VAL A 338 3.24 25.12 3.92
CA VAL A 338 1.95 24.97 3.23
C VAL A 338 0.83 24.64 4.22
N LEU A 339 1.08 23.76 5.20
CA LEU A 339 0.12 23.45 6.25
C LEU A 339 -0.14 24.67 7.14
N ALA A 340 0.87 25.45 7.50
CA ALA A 340 0.70 26.67 8.29
C ALA A 340 -0.12 27.74 7.53
N ALA A 341 0.02 27.82 6.21
CA ALA A 341 -0.69 28.77 5.35
C ALA A 341 -2.13 28.36 4.96
N ARG A 342 -2.59 27.19 5.39
CA ARG A 342 -3.94 26.67 5.08
C ARG A 342 -5.06 27.60 5.55
N ARG A 343 -6.25 27.43 4.98
CA ARG A 343 -7.46 28.13 5.45
C ARG A 343 -8.04 27.50 6.71
N GLY A 344 -7.55 27.93 7.87
CA GLY A 344 -8.07 27.60 9.19
C GLY A 344 -8.17 26.10 9.48
N GLY A 345 -8.82 25.72 10.58
CA GLY A 345 -9.07 24.33 10.97
C GLY A 345 -7.83 23.55 11.39
N ALA A 346 -8.04 22.45 12.12
CA ALA A 346 -6.96 21.56 12.53
C ALA A 346 -6.51 20.64 11.40
N VAL A 347 -5.28 20.15 11.50
CA VAL A 347 -4.73 19.10 10.65
C VAL A 347 -4.15 18.01 11.54
N ILE A 348 -4.50 16.77 11.25
CA ILE A 348 -3.91 15.57 11.83
C ILE A 348 -3.23 14.80 10.69
N GLY A 349 -1.94 14.52 10.83
CA GLY A 349 -1.19 13.65 9.94
C GLY A 349 -1.47 12.18 10.23
N LEU A 350 -1.69 11.39 9.20
CA LEU A 350 -1.88 9.93 9.26
C LEU A 350 -0.84 9.27 8.35
N SER A 351 -0.08 8.30 8.87
CA SER A 351 0.98 7.63 8.10
C SER A 351 1.10 6.12 8.31
N GLY A 352 1.90 5.50 7.45
CA GLY A 352 2.14 4.06 7.31
C GLY A 352 3.62 3.68 7.21
N ASP A 353 3.95 2.76 6.27
CA ASP A 353 5.28 2.23 5.89
C ASP A 353 6.06 1.43 6.95
N ARG A 354 6.10 1.90 8.20
CA ARG A 354 7.11 1.50 9.19
C ARG A 354 6.95 0.13 9.85
N HIS A 355 5.86 -0.58 9.63
CA HIS A 355 5.54 -1.81 10.38
C HIS A 355 5.48 -1.59 11.90
N LYS A 356 5.21 -0.37 12.36
CA LYS A 356 5.06 0.00 13.77
C LYS A 356 4.03 1.12 13.90
N GLY A 357 3.49 1.28 15.10
CA GLY A 357 2.65 2.44 15.42
C GLY A 357 3.42 3.48 16.21
N GLY A 358 3.00 4.73 16.10
CA GLY A 358 3.62 5.81 16.85
C GLY A 358 2.82 7.10 16.79
N ALA A 359 3.08 7.99 17.73
CA ALA A 359 2.52 9.32 17.76
C ALA A 359 3.65 10.35 17.79
N TYR A 360 3.49 11.44 17.07
CA TYR A 360 4.52 12.47 16.93
C TYR A 360 3.91 13.86 17.02
N ARG A 361 4.70 14.82 17.52
CA ARG A 361 4.33 16.23 17.57
C ARG A 361 5.54 17.11 17.31
N THR A 362 5.41 17.99 16.33
CA THR A 362 6.38 19.06 16.06
C THR A 362 6.33 20.13 17.17
N LEU A 363 7.34 20.99 17.23
CA LEU A 363 7.40 22.05 18.25
C LEU A 363 6.25 23.07 18.14
N ASP A 364 5.77 23.31 16.92
CA ASP A 364 4.62 24.20 16.63
C ASP A 364 3.26 23.48 16.74
N GLY A 365 3.25 22.21 17.15
CA GLY A 365 2.04 21.49 17.56
C GLY A 365 1.34 20.69 16.47
N PHE A 366 1.87 20.61 15.24
CA PHE A 366 1.39 19.64 14.25
C PHE A 366 1.57 18.22 14.79
N ARG A 367 0.52 17.41 14.69
CA ARG A 367 0.51 16.04 15.20
C ARG A 367 0.35 15.05 14.07
N GLU A 368 1.13 13.98 14.14
CA GLU A 368 1.07 12.85 13.23
C GLU A 368 0.89 11.56 14.03
N PHE A 369 0.11 10.63 13.48
CA PHE A 369 -0.07 9.29 14.02
C PHE A 369 0.17 8.24 12.94
N THR A 370 1.11 7.34 13.20
CA THR A 370 1.44 6.22 12.32
C THR A 370 0.67 4.99 12.76
N ALA A 371 -0.05 4.36 11.83
CA ALA A 371 -0.69 3.07 12.03
C ALA A 371 -0.31 2.14 10.88
N SER A 372 0.71 1.32 11.08
CA SER A 372 1.43 0.68 9.99
C SER A 372 1.54 -0.84 10.09
N SER A 373 0.65 -1.52 10.80
CA SER A 373 0.77 -2.97 10.98
C SER A 373 -0.57 -3.66 10.96
N PHE A 374 -1.26 -3.63 9.82
CA PHE A 374 -2.47 -4.44 9.69
C PHE A 374 -2.18 -5.94 9.84
N THR A 375 -1.10 -6.46 9.23
CA THR A 375 -0.81 -7.90 9.25
C THR A 375 0.53 -8.28 9.88
N HIS A 376 1.55 -7.44 9.79
CA HIS A 376 2.88 -7.75 10.32
C HIS A 376 3.56 -6.53 10.93
N THR A 377 3.66 -6.55 12.24
CA THR A 377 4.42 -5.58 13.00
C THR A 377 5.89 -5.97 13.04
N THR A 378 6.75 -4.98 13.21
CA THR A 378 8.11 -5.17 13.68
C THR A 378 8.06 -5.52 15.17
N PRO A 379 8.43 -6.76 15.56
CA PRO A 379 8.53 -7.12 16.97
C PRO A 379 9.69 -6.37 17.65
N CYS A 380 9.62 -6.25 18.97
CA CYS A 380 10.67 -5.70 19.82
C CYS A 380 11.54 -6.80 20.43
N ASP A 381 12.16 -7.60 19.55
CA ASP A 381 13.08 -8.67 19.89
C ASP A 381 14.28 -8.71 18.93
N ARG A 382 14.56 -7.59 18.25
CA ARG A 382 15.63 -7.49 17.26
C ARG A 382 16.99 -7.25 17.88
N ASP A 383 17.06 -6.54 19.01
CA ASP A 383 18.29 -6.35 19.76
C ASP A 383 18.35 -7.33 20.94
N PRO A 384 19.25 -8.33 20.92
CA PRO A 384 19.39 -9.26 22.04
C PRO A 384 19.89 -8.58 23.34
N ARG A 385 20.21 -7.29 23.31
CA ARG A 385 20.59 -6.47 24.47
C ARG A 385 19.42 -5.64 25.03
N ALA A 386 18.31 -5.52 24.29
CA ALA A 386 17.13 -4.83 24.79
C ALA A 386 16.60 -5.58 26.04
N VAL A 387 16.36 -4.82 27.11
CA VAL A 387 15.78 -5.35 28.34
C VAL A 387 14.27 -5.17 28.30
N GLU A 388 13.82 -4.04 27.76
CA GLU A 388 12.42 -3.69 27.55
C GLU A 388 12.16 -3.38 26.07
N CYS A 389 10.89 -3.47 25.65
CA CYS A 389 10.47 -3.21 24.27
C CYS A 389 10.83 -1.76 23.84
N GLU A 390 10.76 -0.82 24.78
CA GLU A 390 11.07 0.59 24.63
C GLU A 390 12.59 0.88 24.43
N ASP A 391 13.46 -0.10 24.61
CA ASP A 391 14.87 0.04 24.27
C ASP A 391 15.10 -0.02 22.73
N GLU A 392 14.15 -0.61 21.98
CA GLU A 392 14.18 -0.72 20.51
C GLU A 392 13.41 0.40 19.78
N ASP A 393 12.92 1.37 20.55
CA ASP A 393 12.02 2.42 20.15
C ASP A 393 12.79 3.56 19.45
N GLU A 394 12.40 3.94 18.23
CA GLU A 394 13.14 4.89 17.36
C GLU A 394 13.24 6.32 17.95
N PRO A 395 14.42 6.75 18.45
CA PRO A 395 14.54 7.89 19.38
C PRO A 395 14.28 9.22 18.68
N GLY A 396 13.71 10.22 19.35
CA GLY A 396 13.63 11.55 18.74
C GLY A 396 12.84 12.57 19.56
N PRO A 397 13.12 13.87 19.39
CA PRO A 397 12.51 14.92 20.21
C PRO A 397 11.01 15.09 19.97
N HIS A 398 10.48 14.52 18.89
CA HIS A 398 9.09 14.68 18.46
C HIS A 398 8.19 13.49 18.80
N ARG A 399 8.73 12.35 19.23
CA ARG A 399 7.92 11.17 19.56
C ARG A 399 7.12 11.42 20.84
N LEU A 400 5.84 11.03 20.82
CA LEU A 400 4.94 11.06 21.96
C LEU A 400 4.74 9.63 22.47
N GLY A 401 5.37 9.32 23.60
CA GLY A 401 5.23 8.00 24.24
C GLY A 401 6.01 6.88 23.54
N PRO A 402 5.72 5.61 23.92
CA PRO A 402 6.37 4.44 23.32
C PRO A 402 5.84 4.17 21.90
N MET A 403 6.54 3.37 21.10
CA MET A 403 5.97 2.86 19.84
C MET A 403 5.03 1.67 20.10
N VAL A 404 4.29 1.28 19.06
CA VAL A 404 3.40 0.11 19.08
C VAL A 404 3.99 -1.01 18.23
N HIS A 405 4.33 -2.12 18.88
CA HIS A 405 4.98 -3.31 18.32
C HIS A 405 4.05 -4.54 18.23
N VAL A 406 2.76 -4.29 18.00
CA VAL A 406 1.75 -5.33 17.78
C VAL A 406 0.95 -4.97 16.53
N ASN A 407 0.31 -5.94 15.89
CA ASN A 407 -0.60 -5.63 14.79
C ASN A 407 -1.70 -4.67 15.28
N HIS A 408 -1.87 -3.56 14.57
CA HIS A 408 -2.73 -2.45 14.99
C HIS A 408 -3.29 -1.66 13.80
N PHE A 409 -4.33 -0.89 14.09
CA PHE A 409 -4.88 0.13 13.21
C PHE A 409 -5.18 1.40 14.00
N GLY A 410 -5.31 2.50 13.30
CA GLY A 410 -5.64 3.80 13.89
C GLY A 410 -7.13 4.10 13.85
N THR A 411 -7.62 4.86 14.82
CA THR A 411 -8.99 5.42 14.83
C THR A 411 -9.01 6.89 15.19
N VAL A 412 -9.89 7.66 14.54
CA VAL A 412 -10.20 9.04 14.90
C VAL A 412 -11.69 9.14 15.23
N ASP A 413 -12.01 9.46 16.48
CA ASP A 413 -13.36 9.80 16.93
C ASP A 413 -13.46 11.33 17.06
N VAL A 414 -14.41 11.96 16.35
CA VAL A 414 -14.60 13.41 16.31
C VAL A 414 -15.83 13.80 17.11
N ASP A 415 -15.60 14.57 18.17
CA ASP A 415 -16.64 15.28 18.91
C ASP A 415 -16.72 16.71 18.39
N TRP A 416 -17.72 16.98 17.55
CA TRP A 416 -17.93 18.29 16.94
C TRP A 416 -18.42 19.36 17.92
N ASP A 417 -19.07 18.97 19.02
CA ASP A 417 -19.58 19.91 20.02
C ASP A 417 -18.44 20.37 20.93
N ARG A 418 -17.58 19.44 21.34
CA ARG A 418 -16.39 19.74 22.15
C ARG A 418 -15.19 20.21 21.31
N ARG A 419 -15.28 20.06 19.99
CA ARG A 419 -14.19 20.31 19.03
C ARG A 419 -12.91 19.55 19.40
N VAL A 420 -13.06 18.25 19.61
CA VAL A 420 -11.94 17.35 19.92
C VAL A 420 -11.96 16.17 18.98
N ALA A 421 -10.81 15.86 18.39
CA ALA A 421 -10.57 14.61 17.69
C ALA A 421 -9.74 13.71 18.61
N SER A 422 -10.33 12.62 19.10
CA SER A 422 -9.63 11.57 19.85
C SER A 422 -9.00 10.59 18.86
N VAL A 423 -7.68 10.55 18.81
CA VAL A 423 -6.91 9.63 17.99
C VAL A 423 -6.43 8.46 18.85
N ALA A 424 -6.56 7.23 18.38
CA ALA A 424 -6.07 6.05 19.09
C ALA A 424 -5.43 5.02 18.15
N LEU A 425 -4.46 4.28 18.67
CA LEU A 425 -3.93 3.06 18.05
C LEU A 425 -4.56 1.86 18.75
N ARG A 426 -5.16 0.95 18.00
CA ARG A 426 -5.94 -0.19 18.50
C ARG A 426 -5.39 -1.49 17.97
N ARG A 427 -5.43 -2.56 18.77
CA ARG A 427 -5.05 -3.91 18.29
C ARG A 427 -5.89 -4.30 17.07
N ALA A 428 -5.22 -4.83 16.07
CA ALA A 428 -5.83 -5.32 14.83
C ALA A 428 -6.35 -6.76 14.96
N GLU A 429 -6.00 -7.45 16.05
CA GLU A 429 -6.55 -8.75 16.39
C GLU A 429 -7.80 -8.59 17.25
N THR A 430 -8.75 -9.52 17.12
CA THR A 430 -9.86 -9.59 18.06
C THR A 430 -9.37 -10.24 19.36
N GLU A 431 -9.85 -9.79 20.53
CA GLU A 431 -9.44 -10.31 21.86
C GLU A 431 -9.62 -11.83 22.04
N GLN A 432 -10.31 -12.50 21.11
CA GLN A 432 -10.33 -13.94 20.97
C GLN A 432 -9.27 -14.35 19.94
N GLY A 433 -8.05 -14.62 20.41
CA GLY A 433 -7.00 -15.17 19.56
C GLY A 433 -7.48 -16.39 18.79
N ASN A 434 -7.18 -16.45 17.48
CA ASN A 434 -7.35 -17.59 16.57
C ASN A 434 -8.55 -18.51 16.87
N GLY A 435 -9.73 -17.94 17.08
CA GLY A 435 -10.98 -18.67 17.26
C GLY A 435 -11.93 -18.38 16.12
N HIS A 436 -12.30 -19.43 15.38
CA HIS A 436 -13.40 -19.45 14.42
C HIS A 436 -14.55 -18.50 14.84
N LEU A 437 -14.92 -17.56 13.96
CA LEU A 437 -16.18 -16.84 14.04
C LEU A 437 -17.33 -17.87 13.99
N SER A 438 -17.89 -18.22 15.13
CA SER A 438 -19.26 -18.73 15.17
C SER A 438 -20.17 -17.55 14.83
N VAL A 439 -20.77 -17.62 13.65
CA VAL A 439 -22.00 -16.91 13.31
C VAL A 439 -22.98 -17.10 14.48
N PHE A 440 -23.69 -16.04 14.86
CA PHE A 440 -24.52 -15.86 16.07
C PHE A 440 -23.78 -15.21 17.25
N ASP A 441 -23.71 -13.88 17.21
CA ASP A 441 -24.34 -13.08 18.26
C ASP A 441 -24.65 -11.67 17.73
N ASP A 442 -25.88 -11.54 17.24
CA ASP A 442 -26.57 -10.29 17.03
C ASP A 442 -27.28 -10.00 18.36
N VAL A 443 -26.78 -9.02 19.14
CA VAL A 443 -27.48 -8.17 20.14
C VAL A 443 -26.41 -7.54 21.05
N ALA A 444 -25.89 -6.36 20.65
CA ALA A 444 -25.42 -5.33 21.57
C ALA A 444 -25.29 -3.98 20.84
N ARG A 445 -26.45 -3.41 20.46
CA ARG A 445 -26.59 -1.95 20.32
C ARG A 445 -26.53 -1.35 21.72
N ASN A 446 -25.33 -1.12 22.24
CA ASN A 446 -25.05 -0.02 23.16
C ASN A 446 -23.55 0.02 23.46
N SER A 447 -22.98 1.18 23.14
CA SER A 447 -21.80 1.79 23.77
C SER A 447 -21.23 1.07 25.00
N THR A 448 -20.19 0.27 24.80
CA THR A 448 -19.08 0.21 25.76
C THR A 448 -17.79 0.24 24.97
N TRP A 449 -17.15 1.40 25.01
CA TRP A 449 -15.74 1.58 24.72
C TRP A 449 -14.96 0.43 25.36
N CYS A 450 -14.38 -0.46 24.56
CA CYS A 450 -13.36 -1.36 25.06
C CYS A 450 -12.13 -0.51 25.41
N ALA A 451 -12.07 -0.02 26.65
CA ALA A 451 -10.97 0.80 27.16
C ALA A 451 -9.63 0.04 27.14
N GLY A 452 -9.65 -1.30 27.09
CA GLY A 452 -8.47 -2.17 26.93
C GLY A 452 -8.02 -2.41 25.49
N CYS A 453 -8.82 -2.03 24.48
CA CYS A 453 -8.51 -2.28 23.08
C CYS A 453 -7.63 -1.18 22.46
N ALA A 454 -7.60 0.01 23.07
CA ALA A 454 -6.73 1.11 22.66
C ALA A 454 -5.37 0.97 23.36
N LEU A 455 -4.32 0.78 22.57
CA LEU A 455 -2.93 0.72 23.02
C LEU A 455 -2.46 2.11 23.44
N GLN A 456 -2.90 3.13 22.72
CA GLN A 456 -2.60 4.53 22.98
C GLN A 456 -3.78 5.41 22.57
N ARG A 457 -3.97 6.54 23.26
CA ARG A 457 -5.02 7.52 22.95
C ARG A 457 -4.51 8.95 23.17
N TYR A 458 -4.89 9.83 22.26
CA TYR A 458 -4.50 11.23 22.23
C TYR A 458 -5.68 12.11 21.85
N ASP A 459 -5.99 13.11 22.66
CA ASP A 459 -7.00 14.09 22.33
C ASP A 459 -6.36 15.29 21.62
N VAL A 460 -6.89 15.64 20.45
CA VAL A 460 -6.45 16.76 19.61
C VAL A 460 -7.59 17.78 19.56
N PRO A 461 -7.54 18.83 20.40
CA PRO A 461 -8.51 19.92 20.32
C PRO A 461 -8.33 20.67 18.98
N PHE A 462 -9.43 21.18 18.45
CA PHE A 462 -9.44 22.01 17.25
C PHE A 462 -10.38 23.21 17.43
N ASP A 463 -10.08 24.30 16.74
CA ASP A 463 -10.89 25.54 16.80
C ASP A 463 -11.98 25.56 15.72
#